data_AF-A0A133U306-F1
#
_entry.id   AF-A0A133U306-F1
#
_cell.length_a   1.000
_cell.length_b   1.000
_cell.length_c   1.000
_cell.angle_alpha   90.00
_cell.angle_beta   90.00
_cell.angle_gamma   90.00
#
_symmetry.space_group_name_H-M   'P 1'
#
loop_
_entity.id
_entity.type
_entity.pdbx_description
1 polymer ?
#
loop_
_entity_poly.entity_id
_entity_poly.type
_entity_poly.pdbx_seq_one_letter_code
_entity_poly.pdbx_strand_id
1 'polypeptide(L)'
;MSLKSEARRTALVAGQVDYTLGSIHVEGPVIERETGKEPNLLRWGKYGFNIYQNGLVCRKKYMETHPEIVEGFTRAYVRGWSFYIENPVEAVNIIANMYPELDKETEQLAWKYVMSIRYPPKVAKDGKCVFDPELVEETIDTIHEAFDIPMEELPKPEDIYTNEFVKDLPEEILHPEPKDGYTYEDVLKAYEEFFGS
;
A
#
# COMPACT_ATOMS: atom_id res chain seq x y z
N MET A 1 8.40 24.79 6.62
CA MET A 1 9.61 23.97 6.41
C MET A 1 9.26 22.56 6.85
N SER A 2 9.15 21.60 5.91
CA SER A 2 8.79 20.22 6.26
C SER A 2 9.98 19.55 6.94
N LEU A 3 9.80 19.09 8.18
CA LEU A 3 10.80 18.30 8.89
C LEU A 3 11.04 16.97 8.14
N LYS A 4 12.25 16.40 8.19
CA LYS A 4 12.48 15.03 7.70
C LYS A 4 11.67 14.03 8.56
N SER A 5 11.24 12.89 8.00
CA SER A 5 10.32 11.94 8.65
C SER A 5 10.76 11.58 10.08
N GLU A 6 12.04 11.22 10.26
CA GLU A 6 12.63 10.92 11.56
C GLU A 6 12.42 12.03 12.60
N ALA A 7 12.72 13.28 12.26
CA ALA A 7 12.60 14.40 13.18
C ALA A 7 11.15 14.65 13.63
N ARG A 8 10.17 14.39 12.76
CA ARG A 8 8.74 14.50 13.13
C ARG A 8 8.33 13.41 14.10
N ARG A 9 8.77 12.17 13.85
CA ARG A 9 8.49 11.04 14.74
C ARG A 9 9.09 11.26 16.12
N THR A 10 10.34 11.70 16.20
CA THR A 10 10.98 12.03 17.49
C THR A 10 10.20 13.11 18.24
N ALA A 11 9.74 14.16 17.54
CA ALA A 11 8.93 15.21 18.15
C ALA A 11 7.59 14.67 18.69
N LEU A 12 6.94 13.74 17.96
CA LEU A 12 5.71 13.07 18.41
C LEU A 12 5.96 12.22 19.65
N VAL A 13 6.97 11.33 19.62
CA VAL A 13 7.31 10.44 20.73
C VAL A 13 7.70 11.23 21.99
N ALA A 14 8.38 12.36 21.81
CA ALA A 14 8.74 13.27 22.89
C ALA A 14 7.58 14.15 23.40
N GLY A 15 6.39 14.08 22.79
CA GLY A 15 5.24 14.91 23.15
C GLY A 15 5.40 16.40 22.80
N GLN A 16 6.30 16.73 21.87
CA GLN A 16 6.51 18.11 21.40
C GLN A 16 5.47 18.54 20.36
N VAL A 17 4.82 17.57 19.71
CA VAL A 17 3.69 17.76 18.81
C VAL A 17 2.60 16.73 19.14
N ASP A 18 1.34 17.09 18.91
CA ASP A 18 0.21 16.19 19.18
C ASP A 18 -0.03 15.20 18.02
N TYR A 19 0.36 15.55 16.80
CA TYR A 19 0.18 14.74 15.59
C TYR A 19 1.28 14.98 14.56
N THR A 20 1.52 13.98 13.72
CA THR A 20 2.39 14.10 12.54
C THR A 20 1.77 13.41 11.33
N LEU A 21 2.16 13.87 10.14
CA LEU A 21 1.90 13.18 8.88
C LEU A 21 3.00 12.17 8.61
N GLY A 22 2.61 10.95 8.23
CA GLY A 22 3.52 9.87 7.86
C GLY A 22 2.79 8.67 7.29
N SER A 23 3.57 7.76 6.70
CA SER A 23 3.06 6.47 6.22
C SER A 23 3.10 5.47 7.36
N ILE A 24 1.96 4.83 7.63
CA ILE A 24 1.84 3.91 8.77
C ILE A 24 2.82 2.73 8.71
N HIS A 25 3.10 2.20 7.52
CA HIS A 25 4.06 1.12 7.34
C HIS A 25 5.52 1.53 7.55
N VAL A 26 5.81 2.83 7.62
CA VAL A 26 7.15 3.36 7.93
C VAL A 26 7.23 3.81 9.39
N GLU A 27 6.26 4.62 9.83
CA GLU A 27 6.32 5.21 11.18
C GLU A 27 5.86 4.23 12.27
N GLY A 28 4.86 3.39 11.98
CA GLY A 28 4.26 2.48 12.95
C GLY A 28 5.24 1.48 13.55
N PRO A 29 5.99 0.70 12.74
CA PRO A 29 6.98 -0.25 13.25
C PRO A 29 8.02 0.41 14.15
N VAL A 30 8.48 1.60 13.79
CA VAL A 30 9.50 2.32 14.55
C VAL A 30 8.92 2.82 15.88
N ILE A 31 7.73 3.42 15.86
CA ILE A 31 7.04 3.89 17.09
C ILE A 31 6.78 2.70 18.03
N GLU A 32 6.27 1.59 17.51
CA GLU A 32 5.98 0.40 18.29
C GLU A 32 7.24 -0.17 18.94
N ARG A 33 8.33 -0.29 18.18
CA ARG A 33 9.61 -0.76 18.72
C ARG A 33 10.20 0.18 19.77
N GLU A 34 10.17 1.49 19.53
CA GLU A 34 10.78 2.48 20.43
C GLU A 34 9.99 2.70 21.71
N THR A 35 8.66 2.55 21.66
CA THR A 35 7.77 2.94 22.76
C THR A 35 7.03 1.77 23.39
N GLY A 36 6.99 0.60 22.73
CA GLY A 36 6.15 -0.53 23.09
C GLY A 36 4.65 -0.27 22.90
N LYS A 37 4.29 0.77 22.15
CA LYS A 37 2.90 1.20 21.93
C LYS A 37 2.61 1.37 20.45
N GLU A 38 1.41 1.00 20.04
CA GLU A 38 0.94 1.23 18.69
C GLU A 38 0.54 2.70 18.49
N PRO A 39 0.80 3.30 17.31
CA PRO A 39 0.38 4.67 17.03
C PRO A 39 -1.14 4.76 16.86
N ASN A 40 -1.74 5.83 17.37
CA ASN A 40 -3.12 6.18 17.05
C ASN A 40 -3.21 6.76 15.63
N LEU A 41 -4.15 6.25 14.83
CA LEU A 41 -4.26 6.60 13.41
C LEU A 41 -5.47 7.47 13.11
N LEU A 42 -5.21 8.66 12.57
CA LEU A 42 -6.22 9.47 11.91
C LEU A 42 -6.23 9.12 10.41
N ARG A 43 -7.16 8.24 10.03
CA ARG A 43 -7.32 7.78 8.64
C ARG A 43 -8.05 8.80 7.82
N TRP A 44 -7.46 9.27 6.73
CA TRP A 44 -8.13 10.19 5.81
C TRP A 44 -9.37 9.59 5.15
N GLY A 45 -9.36 8.28 4.84
CA GLY A 45 -10.51 7.58 4.28
C GLY A 45 -11.77 7.56 5.15
N LYS A 46 -11.62 7.64 6.49
CA LYS A 46 -12.79 7.79 7.40
C LYS A 46 -13.46 9.16 7.29
N TYR A 47 -12.80 10.12 6.66
CA TYR A 47 -13.29 11.49 6.46
C TYR A 47 -13.54 11.79 4.97
N GLY A 48 -13.79 10.76 4.15
CA GLY A 48 -14.17 10.92 2.74
C GLY A 48 -12.99 11.08 1.78
N PHE A 49 -11.74 10.89 2.24
CA PHE A 49 -10.57 10.98 1.36
C PHE A 49 -10.06 9.58 1.02
N ASN A 50 -10.80 8.90 0.14
CA ASN A 50 -10.48 7.58 -0.39
C ASN A 50 -9.94 7.72 -1.81
N ILE A 51 -8.61 7.66 -1.94
CA ILE A 51 -7.96 7.83 -3.23
C ILE A 51 -6.91 6.74 -3.50
N TYR A 52 -6.74 6.38 -4.77
CA TYR A 52 -5.57 5.64 -5.20
C TYR A 52 -4.29 6.47 -4.97
N GLN A 53 -3.40 5.94 -4.14
CA GLN A 53 -2.12 6.59 -3.80
C GLN A 53 -0.97 6.13 -4.70
N ASN A 54 -0.98 4.88 -5.16
CA ASN A 54 0.12 4.24 -5.88
C ASN A 54 -0.40 3.36 -7.02
N GLY A 55 0.36 3.31 -8.12
CA GLY A 55 0.12 2.41 -9.25
C GLY A 55 1.36 2.28 -10.13
N LEU A 56 1.39 1.26 -10.99
CA LEU A 56 2.38 1.21 -12.06
C LEU A 56 1.98 2.19 -13.16
N VAL A 57 2.85 3.15 -13.46
CA VAL A 57 2.57 4.19 -14.46
C VAL A 57 3.45 3.97 -15.69
N CYS A 58 2.81 3.94 -16.86
CA CYS A 58 3.48 3.80 -18.13
C CYS A 58 2.95 4.85 -19.13
N ARG A 59 3.80 5.30 -20.05
CA ARG A 59 3.32 6.15 -21.16
C ARG A 59 2.44 5.32 -22.08
N LYS A 60 1.24 5.82 -22.40
CA LYS A 60 0.29 5.15 -23.30
C LYS A 60 0.94 4.67 -24.61
N LYS A 61 1.72 5.53 -25.29
CA LYS A 61 2.46 5.15 -26.50
C LYS A 61 3.43 3.98 -26.28
N TYR A 62 4.11 3.92 -25.14
CA TYR A 62 5.02 2.82 -24.84
C TYR A 62 4.25 1.51 -24.64
N MET A 63 3.14 1.58 -23.91
CA MET A 63 2.24 0.44 -23.68
C MET A 63 1.67 -0.12 -24.98
N GLU A 64 1.23 0.76 -25.90
CA GLU A 64 0.73 0.36 -27.22
C GLU A 64 1.82 -0.22 -28.14
N THR A 65 3.05 0.27 -28.03
CA THR A 65 4.15 -0.14 -28.93
C THR A 65 4.96 -1.31 -28.41
N HIS A 66 4.94 -1.56 -27.10
CA HIS A 66 5.70 -2.62 -26.42
C HIS A 66 4.83 -3.40 -25.41
N PRO A 67 3.65 -3.91 -25.81
CA PRO A 67 2.70 -4.53 -24.88
C PRO A 67 3.31 -5.74 -24.15
N GLU A 68 4.11 -6.57 -24.82
CA GLU A 68 4.76 -7.74 -24.22
C GLU A 68 5.74 -7.37 -23.10
N ILE A 69 6.44 -6.23 -23.22
CA ILE A 69 7.36 -5.74 -22.18
C ILE A 69 6.56 -5.27 -20.97
N VAL A 70 5.48 -4.51 -21.20
CA VAL A 70 4.61 -4.03 -20.12
C VAL A 70 3.94 -5.19 -19.40
N GLU A 71 3.44 -6.18 -20.13
CA GLU A 71 2.87 -7.40 -19.58
C GLU A 71 3.90 -8.18 -18.76
N GLY A 72 5.10 -8.40 -19.32
CA GLY A 72 6.17 -9.13 -18.65
C GLY A 72 6.63 -8.45 -17.35
N PHE A 73 6.78 -7.13 -17.37
CA PHE A 73 7.11 -6.34 -16.18
C PHE A 73 5.99 -6.39 -15.14
N THR A 74 4.74 -6.18 -15.57
CA THR A 74 3.58 -6.19 -14.68
C THR A 74 3.44 -7.55 -14.01
N ARG A 75 3.53 -8.65 -14.75
CA ARG A 75 3.52 -10.01 -14.21
C ARG A 75 4.63 -10.24 -13.20
N ALA A 76 5.86 -9.77 -13.47
CA ALA A 76 6.98 -9.90 -12.54
C ALA A 76 6.75 -9.09 -11.25
N TYR A 77 6.23 -7.86 -11.37
CA TYR A 77 5.88 -7.01 -10.23
C TYR A 77 4.80 -7.65 -9.35
N VAL A 78 3.72 -8.13 -9.97
CA VAL A 78 2.61 -8.78 -9.24
C VAL A 78 3.10 -10.06 -8.55
N ARG A 79 3.97 -10.85 -9.19
CA ARG A 79 4.63 -12.01 -8.56
C ARG A 79 5.52 -11.63 -7.38
N GLY A 80 6.23 -10.50 -7.45
CA GLY A 80 7.01 -10.00 -6.32
C GLY A 80 6.15 -9.74 -5.08
N TRP A 81 4.97 -9.14 -5.27
CA TRP A 81 4.01 -8.99 -4.17
C TRP A 81 3.43 -10.32 -3.69
N SER A 82 3.19 -11.28 -4.59
CA SER A 82 2.77 -12.65 -4.17
C SER A 82 3.81 -13.25 -3.24
N PHE A 83 5.07 -13.20 -3.66
CA PHE A 83 6.19 -13.70 -2.88
C PHE A 83 6.30 -13.01 -1.51
N TYR A 84 6.14 -11.67 -1.45
CA TYR A 84 6.17 -10.90 -0.21
C TYR A 84 5.08 -11.33 0.79
N ILE A 85 3.89 -11.65 0.29
CA ILE A 85 2.76 -12.09 1.09
C ILE A 85 2.98 -13.53 1.57
N GLU A 86 3.36 -14.43 0.65
CA GLU A 86 3.52 -15.85 0.93
C GLU A 86 4.73 -16.16 1.80
N ASN A 87 5.82 -15.40 1.69
CA ASN A 87 7.10 -15.72 2.35
C ASN A 87 7.55 -14.54 3.24
N PRO A 88 6.79 -14.18 4.28
CA PRO A 88 7.03 -12.99 5.10
C PRO A 88 8.45 -12.93 5.68
N VAL A 89 8.94 -14.07 6.19
CA VAL A 89 10.27 -14.16 6.80
C VAL A 89 11.36 -13.99 5.75
N GLU A 90 11.25 -14.68 4.62
CA GLU A 90 12.24 -14.58 3.54
C GLU A 90 12.24 -13.19 2.89
N ALA A 91 11.06 -12.62 2.66
CA ALA A 91 10.91 -11.28 2.09
C ALA A 91 11.58 -10.21 2.96
N VAL A 92 11.37 -10.23 4.28
CA VAL A 92 12.05 -9.32 5.21
C VAL A 92 13.57 -9.54 5.21
N ASN A 93 14.03 -10.80 5.14
CA ASN A 93 15.46 -11.09 5.04
C ASN A 93 16.09 -10.52 3.76
N ILE A 94 15.40 -10.64 2.61
CA ILE A 94 15.86 -10.08 1.33
C ILE A 94 15.96 -8.56 1.44
N ILE A 95 14.94 -7.89 1.98
CA ILE A 95 14.91 -6.43 2.17
C ILE A 95 16.06 -5.99 3.07
N ALA A 96 16.24 -6.61 4.24
CA ALA A 96 17.29 -6.26 5.19
C ALA A 96 18.71 -6.50 4.62
N ASN A 97 18.89 -7.50 3.76
CA ASN A 97 20.16 -7.75 3.08
C ASN A 97 20.46 -6.70 2.00
N MET A 98 19.42 -6.19 1.32
CA MET A 98 19.56 -5.16 0.29
C MET A 98 19.77 -3.76 0.87
N TYR A 99 19.21 -3.50 2.06
CA TYR A 99 19.26 -2.22 2.75
C TYR A 99 19.78 -2.42 4.17
N PRO A 100 21.11 -2.58 4.38
CA PRO A 100 21.70 -2.86 5.68
C PRO A 100 21.48 -1.77 6.75
N GLU A 101 21.05 -0.59 6.35
CA GLU A 101 20.63 0.51 7.23
C GLU A 101 19.27 0.26 7.90
N LEU A 102 18.46 -0.67 7.39
CA LEU A 102 17.18 -1.03 7.98
C LEU A 102 17.38 -2.00 9.15
N ASP A 103 16.72 -1.70 10.25
CA ASP A 103 16.69 -2.59 11.41
C ASP A 103 15.77 -3.77 11.14
N LYS A 104 16.32 -4.99 11.14
CA LYS A 104 15.59 -6.20 10.76
C LYS A 104 14.36 -6.45 11.63
N GLU A 105 14.44 -6.18 12.94
CA GLU A 105 13.30 -6.34 13.84
C GLU A 105 12.17 -5.36 13.50
N THR A 106 12.53 -4.10 13.17
CA THR A 106 11.60 -3.11 12.64
C THR A 106 10.95 -3.57 11.33
N GLU A 107 11.72 -4.14 10.40
CA GLU A 107 11.17 -4.65 9.13
C GLU A 107 10.24 -5.87 9.31
N GLN A 108 10.51 -6.72 10.31
CA GLN A 108 9.59 -7.80 10.69
C GLN A 108 8.26 -7.23 11.19
N LEU A 109 8.30 -6.19 12.03
CA LEU A 109 7.10 -5.47 12.44
C LEU A 109 6.42 -4.78 11.24
N ALA A 110 7.18 -4.21 10.31
CA ALA A 110 6.66 -3.53 9.13
C ALA A 110 5.76 -4.42 8.28
N TRP A 111 6.00 -5.73 8.25
CA TRP A 111 5.15 -6.65 7.49
C TRP A 111 3.67 -6.55 7.88
N LYS A 112 3.31 -6.59 9.18
CA LYS A 112 1.88 -6.47 9.59
C LYS A 112 1.26 -5.15 9.14
N TYR A 113 2.02 -4.06 9.20
CA TYR A 113 1.55 -2.75 8.77
C TYR A 113 1.40 -2.67 7.25
N VAL A 114 2.34 -3.21 6.47
CA VAL A 114 2.24 -3.28 5.01
C VAL A 114 1.03 -4.12 4.61
N MET A 115 0.85 -5.29 5.23
CA MET A 115 -0.25 -6.19 4.90
C MET A 115 -1.62 -5.61 5.21
N SER A 116 -1.74 -4.90 6.33
CA SER A 116 -2.99 -4.20 6.69
C SER A 116 -3.45 -3.20 5.62
N ILE A 117 -2.53 -2.55 4.89
CA ILE A 117 -2.90 -1.58 3.85
C ILE A 117 -2.90 -2.17 2.44
N ARG A 118 -2.07 -3.19 2.18
CA ARG A 118 -1.86 -3.74 0.84
C ARG A 118 -2.74 -4.94 0.53
N TYR A 119 -3.20 -5.66 1.55
CA TYR A 119 -3.99 -6.87 1.36
C TYR A 119 -5.20 -6.96 2.33
N PRO A 120 -6.01 -5.90 2.46
CA PRO A 120 -7.24 -5.94 3.26
C PRO A 120 -8.30 -6.88 2.65
N PRO A 121 -9.40 -7.21 3.38
CA PRO A 121 -10.45 -8.14 2.94
C PRO A 121 -10.90 -7.99 1.50
N LYS A 122 -11.15 -6.75 1.06
CA LYS A 122 -11.58 -6.46 -0.30
C LYS A 122 -10.52 -6.80 -1.33
N VAL A 123 -9.25 -6.49 -1.07
CA VAL A 123 -8.15 -6.80 -1.99
C VAL A 123 -7.85 -8.30 -2.03
N ALA A 124 -7.92 -9.00 -0.89
CA ALA A 124 -7.77 -10.44 -0.87
C ALA A 124 -8.89 -11.15 -1.65
N LYS A 125 -10.10 -10.58 -1.64
CA LYS A 125 -11.25 -11.08 -2.41
C LYS A 125 -11.17 -10.73 -3.90
N ASP A 126 -10.84 -9.49 -4.23
CA ASP A 126 -10.92 -8.95 -5.60
C ASP A 126 -9.61 -9.17 -6.40
N GLY A 127 -8.52 -9.49 -5.71
CA GLY A 127 -7.20 -9.74 -6.28
C GLY A 127 -6.28 -8.54 -6.11
N LYS A 128 -5.03 -8.78 -5.67
CA LYS A 128 -4.06 -7.69 -5.51
C LYS A 128 -3.60 -7.13 -6.84
N CYS A 129 -3.20 -5.85 -6.81
CA CYS A 129 -2.73 -5.09 -7.97
C CYS A 129 -3.78 -4.93 -9.09
N VAL A 130 -5.04 -5.26 -8.83
CA VAL A 130 -6.18 -4.96 -9.69
C VAL A 130 -6.77 -3.63 -9.25
N PHE A 131 -7.01 -2.72 -10.20
CA PHE A 131 -7.77 -1.50 -9.92
C PHE A 131 -9.25 -1.84 -9.74
N ASP A 132 -9.84 -1.31 -8.68
CA ASP A 132 -11.27 -1.28 -8.45
C ASP A 132 -11.86 -0.07 -9.19
N PRO A 133 -12.73 -0.29 -10.19
CA PRO A 133 -13.38 0.79 -10.93
C PRO A 133 -14.10 1.79 -10.03
N GLU A 134 -14.76 1.33 -8.96
CA GLU A 134 -15.51 2.19 -8.05
C GLU A 134 -14.56 3.14 -7.29
N LEU A 135 -13.43 2.63 -6.82
CA LEU A 135 -12.42 3.46 -6.14
C LEU A 135 -11.68 4.40 -7.10
N VAL A 136 -11.58 4.06 -8.39
CA VAL A 136 -11.06 5.00 -9.40
C VAL A 136 -12.02 6.17 -9.57
N GLU A 137 -13.32 5.91 -9.67
CA GLU A 137 -14.35 6.95 -9.75
C GLU A 137 -14.34 7.82 -8.48
N GLU A 138 -14.35 7.20 -7.29
CA GLU A 138 -14.26 7.91 -6.01
C GLU A 138 -12.98 8.77 -5.91
N THR A 139 -11.87 8.29 -6.50
CA THR A 139 -10.63 9.07 -6.56
C THR A 139 -10.79 10.35 -7.38
N ILE A 140 -11.45 10.26 -8.55
CA ILE A 140 -11.72 11.42 -9.41
C ILE A 140 -12.65 12.39 -8.70
N ASP A 141 -13.73 11.90 -8.08
CA ASP A 141 -14.69 12.69 -7.30
C ASP A 141 -14.00 13.41 -6.13
N THR A 142 -13.15 12.70 -5.39
CA THR A 142 -12.39 13.30 -4.28
C THR A 142 -11.46 14.41 -4.78
N ILE A 143 -10.82 14.25 -5.94
CA ILE A 143 -9.95 15.28 -6.53
C ILE A 143 -10.78 16.47 -7.00
N HIS A 144 -11.93 16.24 -7.65
CA HIS A 144 -12.87 17.27 -8.03
C HIS A 144 -13.25 18.15 -6.84
N GLU A 145 -13.71 17.53 -5.75
CA GLU A 145 -14.15 18.23 -4.55
C GLU A 145 -13.00 18.92 -3.81
N ALA A 146 -11.87 18.24 -3.63
CA ALA A 146 -10.75 18.75 -2.83
C ALA A 146 -10.03 19.94 -3.49
N PHE A 147 -10.00 19.99 -4.82
CA PHE A 147 -9.27 21.01 -5.58
C PHE A 147 -10.18 21.99 -6.34
N ASP A 148 -11.51 21.83 -6.26
CA ASP A 148 -12.49 22.68 -6.96
C ASP A 148 -12.24 22.73 -8.48
N ILE A 149 -11.93 21.57 -9.08
CA ILE A 149 -11.65 21.42 -10.52
C ILE A 149 -12.92 20.92 -11.22
N PRO A 150 -13.48 21.60 -12.23
CA PRO A 150 -14.69 21.13 -12.92
C PRO A 150 -14.55 19.69 -13.44
N MET A 151 -15.59 18.87 -13.30
CA MET A 151 -15.54 17.43 -13.65
C MET A 151 -15.20 17.21 -15.13
N GLU A 152 -15.61 18.11 -16.01
CA GLU A 152 -15.31 18.09 -17.44
C GLU A 152 -13.82 18.36 -17.79
N GLU A 153 -13.05 18.93 -16.84
CA GLU A 153 -11.60 19.14 -16.99
C GLU A 153 -10.78 17.95 -16.48
N LEU A 154 -11.42 17.05 -15.72
CA LEU A 154 -10.79 15.83 -15.22
C LEU A 154 -10.84 14.72 -16.27
N PRO A 155 -9.83 13.83 -16.29
CA PRO A 155 -9.84 12.70 -17.20
C PRO A 155 -10.91 11.68 -16.78
N LYS A 156 -11.41 10.91 -17.73
CA LYS A 156 -12.35 9.82 -17.43
C LYS A 156 -11.60 8.62 -16.84
N PRO A 157 -12.28 7.74 -16.09
CA PRO A 157 -11.65 6.51 -15.57
C PRO A 157 -10.88 5.73 -16.65
N GLU A 158 -11.48 5.52 -17.82
CA GLU A 158 -10.85 4.78 -18.93
C GLU A 158 -9.58 5.44 -19.52
N ASP A 159 -9.34 6.71 -19.22
CA ASP A 159 -8.15 7.44 -19.68
C ASP A 159 -6.95 7.27 -18.73
N ILE A 160 -7.18 6.85 -17.48
CA ILE A 160 -6.16 6.91 -16.41
C ILE A 160 -5.72 5.56 -15.87
N TYR A 161 -6.47 4.47 -16.10
CA TYR A 161 -6.05 3.14 -15.68
C TYR A 161 -6.48 2.04 -16.67
N THR A 162 -5.85 0.87 -16.54
CA THR A 162 -6.28 -0.36 -17.22
C THR A 162 -5.94 -1.57 -16.36
N ASN A 163 -6.81 -2.58 -16.37
CA ASN A 163 -6.57 -3.89 -15.76
C ASN A 163 -6.14 -4.96 -16.78
N GLU A 164 -5.95 -4.59 -18.06
CA GLU A 164 -5.63 -5.53 -19.14
C GLU A 164 -4.41 -6.41 -18.84
N PHE A 165 -3.39 -5.86 -18.17
CA PHE A 165 -2.13 -6.54 -17.86
C PHE A 165 -2.15 -7.35 -16.56
N VAL A 166 -3.28 -7.38 -15.85
CA VAL A 166 -3.43 -8.11 -14.56
C VAL A 166 -4.64 -9.05 -14.52
N LYS A 167 -5.71 -8.75 -15.28
CA LYS A 167 -7.00 -9.48 -15.23
C LYS A 167 -6.91 -10.98 -15.55
N ASP A 168 -5.94 -11.37 -16.37
CA ASP A 168 -5.76 -12.75 -16.84
C ASP A 168 -4.59 -13.46 -16.13
N LEU A 169 -4.03 -12.85 -15.08
CA LEU A 169 -2.99 -13.50 -14.29
C LEU A 169 -3.59 -14.68 -13.50
N PRO A 170 -2.81 -15.76 -13.27
CA PRO A 170 -3.27 -16.89 -12.48
C PRO A 170 -3.80 -16.50 -11.10
N GLU A 171 -4.87 -17.16 -10.66
CA GLU A 171 -5.53 -16.94 -9.37
C GLU A 171 -4.55 -17.02 -8.19
N GLU A 172 -3.62 -17.98 -8.21
CA GLU A 172 -2.61 -18.14 -7.15
C GLU A 172 -1.64 -16.95 -7.06
N ILE A 173 -1.49 -16.19 -8.14
CA ILE A 173 -0.67 -14.97 -8.15
C ILE A 173 -1.50 -13.78 -7.65
N LEU A 174 -2.80 -13.72 -7.94
CA LEU A 174 -3.67 -12.60 -7.55
C LEU A 174 -4.17 -12.73 -6.10
N HIS A 175 -4.30 -13.97 -5.61
CA HIS A 175 -4.85 -14.32 -4.31
C HIS A 175 -3.87 -15.18 -3.48
N PRO A 176 -2.64 -14.68 -3.19
CA PRO A 176 -1.70 -15.39 -2.34
C PRO A 176 -2.20 -15.50 -0.88
N GLU A 177 -1.77 -16.56 -0.21
CA GLU A 177 -2.00 -16.77 1.21
C GLU A 177 -0.66 -16.68 1.97
N PRO A 178 -0.60 -15.97 3.12
CA PRO A 178 0.59 -15.96 3.97
C PRO A 178 1.02 -17.36 4.41
N LYS A 179 2.34 -17.58 4.51
CA LYS A 179 2.95 -18.83 5.01
C LYS A 179 3.98 -18.51 6.09
N ASP A 180 4.87 -19.47 6.37
CA ASP A 180 5.96 -19.33 7.35
C ASP A 180 5.51 -18.95 8.77
N GLY A 181 4.38 -19.49 9.20
CA GLY A 181 3.81 -19.24 10.53
C GLY A 181 2.94 -17.97 10.61
N TYR A 182 2.76 -17.27 9.49
CA TYR A 182 1.75 -16.22 9.35
C TYR A 182 0.51 -16.77 8.66
N THR A 183 -0.63 -16.16 8.97
CA THR A 183 -1.94 -16.50 8.42
C THR A 183 -2.64 -15.26 7.91
N TYR A 184 -3.69 -15.45 7.11
CA TYR A 184 -4.56 -14.33 6.75
C TYR A 184 -5.33 -13.77 7.96
N GLU A 185 -5.54 -14.54 9.03
CA GLU A 185 -6.11 -14.05 10.29
C GLU A 185 -5.21 -13.01 10.96
N ASP A 186 -3.89 -13.15 10.85
CA ASP A 186 -2.93 -12.12 11.33
C ASP A 186 -3.08 -10.81 10.53
N VAL A 187 -3.32 -10.91 9.21
CA VAL A 187 -3.56 -9.75 8.36
C VAL A 187 -4.88 -9.07 8.72
N LEU A 188 -5.94 -9.86 8.94
CA LEU A 188 -7.26 -9.36 9.35
C LEU A 188 -7.19 -8.66 10.71
N LYS A 189 -6.51 -9.29 11.67
CA LYS A 189 -6.29 -8.70 12.99
C LYS A 189 -5.55 -7.37 12.89
N ALA A 190 -4.45 -7.31 12.15
CA ALA A 190 -3.72 -6.07 11.93
C ALA A 190 -4.57 -5.01 11.20
N TYR A 191 -5.38 -5.43 10.23
CA TYR A 191 -6.34 -4.54 9.57
C TYR A 191 -7.35 -3.97 10.56
N GLU A 192 -8.01 -4.81 11.36
CA GLU A 192 -8.99 -4.38 12.36
C GLU A 192 -8.38 -3.49 13.44
N GLU A 193 -7.18 -3.82 13.91
CA GLU A 193 -6.43 -3.03 14.90
C GLU A 193 -6.14 -1.62 14.40
N PHE A 194 -5.63 -1.48 13.17
CA PHE A 194 -5.22 -0.17 12.63
C PHE A 194 -6.38 0.60 12.02
N PHE A 195 -7.38 -0.09 11.51
CA PHE A 195 -8.38 0.51 10.66
C PHE A 195 -9.79 0.49 11.24
N GLY A 196 -10.05 -0.39 12.20
CA GLY A 196 -11.37 -0.60 12.79
C GLY A 196 -12.39 -1.08 11.77
N SER A 197 -13.51 -1.62 12.26
CA SER A 197 -14.74 -1.73 11.45
C SER A 197 -15.31 -0.36 11.11
#